data_AF-A0A7C5Z5K6-F1
#
_entry.id   AF-A0A7C5Z5K6-F1
#
_cell.length_a   1.000
_cell.length_b   1.000
_cell.length_c   1.000
_cell.angle_alpha   90.00
_cell.angle_beta   90.00
_cell.angle_gamma   90.00
#
_symmetry.space_group_name_H-M   'P 1'
#
loop_
_entity.id
_entity.type
_entity.pdbx_description
1 polymer ?
#
loop_
_entity_poly.entity_id
_entity_poly.type
_entity_poly.pdbx_seq_one_letter_code
_entity_poly.pdbx_strand_id
1 'polypeptide(L)'
;MAIKKLVNEPDRIVRDMLEGMELAFPEIIRLDPQWNNVYRRYRKPNYKVALLSGGGSGHEPAFAGYVGYGMLDAVCAGYVYTAPTVPQVYAAIKEIATDAGIWVFFGNYTGDLMNFVPAIEMARREGIKIDYIAVNDDVAISEKEKRRGTTIHIMVHKIAGAAAEEGYTFE
;
A
#
# COMPACT_ATOMS: atom_id res chain seq x y z
N MET A 1 19.43 21.47 22.72
CA MET A 1 19.54 20.55 21.57
C MET A 1 18.98 21.28 20.35
N ALA A 2 19.70 21.33 19.23
CA ALA A 2 19.17 21.89 17.99
C ALA A 2 18.05 21.00 17.44
N ILE A 3 16.98 21.61 16.93
CA ILE A 3 15.89 20.91 16.24
C ILE A 3 16.47 20.31 14.95
N LYS A 4 16.41 18.98 14.81
CA LYS A 4 16.94 18.24 13.64
C LYS A 4 15.85 17.79 12.66
N LYS A 5 14.58 17.86 13.07
CA LYS A 5 13.41 17.37 12.30
C LYS A 5 12.32 18.44 12.31
N LEU A 6 11.70 18.68 11.16
CA LEU A 6 10.53 19.53 11.03
C LEU A 6 9.29 18.70 11.32
N VAL A 7 8.88 18.66 12.59
CA VAL A 7 7.72 17.89 13.05
C VAL A 7 6.97 18.70 14.09
N ASN A 8 5.63 18.56 14.10
CA ASN A 8 4.78 19.09 15.15
C ASN A 8 4.75 18.07 16.30
N GLU A 9 3.69 17.25 16.35
CA GLU A 9 3.51 16.20 17.34
C GLU A 9 4.08 14.85 16.82
N PRO A 10 4.94 14.15 17.58
CA PRO A 10 5.56 12.90 17.12
C PRO A 10 4.57 11.83 16.66
N ASP A 11 3.43 11.69 17.34
CA ASP A 11 2.43 10.66 17.02
C ASP A 11 1.60 11.01 15.78
N ARG A 12 1.64 12.28 15.36
CA ARG A 12 0.91 12.77 14.18
C ARG A 12 1.77 12.88 12.93
N ILE A 13 3.07 12.60 12.99
CA ILE A 13 4.00 12.80 11.86
C ILE A 13 3.46 12.22 10.54
N VAL A 14 2.99 10.98 10.56
CA VAL A 14 2.44 10.32 9.36
C VAL A 14 1.14 10.97 8.93
N ARG A 15 0.24 11.26 9.87
CA ARG A 15 -1.06 11.86 9.56
C ARG A 15 -0.92 13.25 8.95
N ASP A 16 -0.14 14.13 9.59
CA ASP A 16 0.10 15.51 9.11
C ASP A 16 0.75 15.51 7.72
N MET A 17 1.70 14.59 7.48
CA MET A 17 2.32 14.41 6.18
C MET A 17 1.30 14.00 5.10
N LEU A 18 0.44 13.02 5.38
CA LEU A 18 -0.56 12.55 4.44
C LEU A 18 -1.66 13.59 4.17
N GLU A 19 -2.08 14.34 5.19
CA GLU A 19 -3.00 15.48 5.05
C GLU A 19 -2.38 16.55 4.14
N GLY A 20 -1.11 16.88 4.34
CA GLY A 20 -0.37 17.79 3.46
C GLY A 20 -0.27 17.27 2.02
N MET A 21 -0.07 15.96 1.84
CA MET A 21 -0.01 15.33 0.52
C MET A 21 -1.36 15.39 -0.20
N GLU A 22 -2.47 15.13 0.50
CA GLU A 22 -3.82 15.26 -0.07
C GLU A 22 -4.11 16.70 -0.49
N LEU A 23 -3.76 17.68 0.35
CA LEU A 23 -3.91 19.11 0.03
C LEU A 23 -3.08 19.53 -1.19
N ALA A 24 -1.89 18.95 -1.36
CA ALA A 24 -1.03 19.24 -2.51
C ALA A 24 -1.50 18.57 -3.81
N PHE A 25 -2.14 17.40 -3.72
CA PHE A 25 -2.55 16.60 -4.88
C PHE A 25 -4.02 16.12 -4.82
N PRO A 26 -5.00 17.02 -4.61
CA PRO A 26 -6.39 16.64 -4.33
C PRO A 26 -7.10 15.97 -5.51
N GLU A 27 -6.61 16.20 -6.73
CA GLU A 27 -7.12 15.59 -7.96
C GLU A 27 -6.60 14.16 -8.19
N ILE A 28 -5.54 13.75 -7.47
CA ILE A 28 -4.87 12.46 -7.67
C ILE A 28 -5.17 11.50 -6.52
N ILE A 29 -5.14 12.00 -5.29
CA ILE A 29 -5.33 11.19 -4.09
C ILE A 29 -6.42 11.74 -3.18
N ARG A 30 -6.87 10.89 -2.27
CA ARG A 30 -7.67 11.26 -1.09
C ARG A 30 -7.20 10.46 0.11
N LEU A 31 -7.35 11.02 1.29
CA LEU A 31 -6.97 10.38 2.55
C LEU A 31 -8.18 9.72 3.21
N ASP A 32 -7.97 8.56 3.82
CA ASP A 32 -8.97 7.93 4.69
C ASP A 32 -9.22 8.81 5.93
N PRO A 33 -10.48 9.10 6.29
CA PRO A 33 -10.78 9.94 7.45
C PRO A 33 -10.45 9.27 8.79
N GLN A 34 -10.40 7.94 8.85
CA GLN A 34 -10.17 7.15 10.05
C GLN A 34 -8.75 6.59 10.13
N TRP A 35 -8.21 6.12 9.01
CA TRP A 35 -6.91 5.44 8.94
C TRP A 35 -5.87 6.28 8.21
N ASN A 36 -4.60 5.91 8.33
CA ASN A 36 -3.53 6.44 7.47
C ASN A 36 -3.49 5.68 6.13
N ASN A 37 -4.66 5.49 5.49
CA ASN A 37 -4.75 4.89 4.17
C ASN A 37 -4.88 5.99 3.13
N VAL A 38 -4.11 5.90 2.05
CA VAL A 38 -4.19 6.82 0.91
C VAL A 38 -4.84 6.09 -0.24
N TYR A 39 -5.85 6.71 -0.84
CA TYR A 39 -6.58 6.16 -1.98
C TYR A 39 -6.38 7.02 -3.21
N ARG A 40 -6.42 6.39 -4.38
CA ARG A 40 -6.60 7.11 -5.64
C ARG A 40 -7.93 7.87 -5.57
N ARG A 41 -7.91 9.14 -5.98
CA ARG A 41 -9.08 10.03 -5.93
C ARG A 41 -10.26 9.45 -6.68
N TYR A 42 -10.02 8.99 -7.90
CA TYR A 42 -11.00 8.34 -8.75
C TYR A 42 -10.84 6.83 -8.64
N ARG A 43 -11.86 6.17 -8.10
CA ARG A 43 -11.89 4.71 -7.95
C ARG A 43 -11.71 4.03 -9.31
N LYS A 44 -10.91 2.97 -9.33
CA LYS A 44 -10.71 2.13 -10.51
C LYS A 44 -12.05 1.46 -10.91
N PRO A 45 -12.36 1.36 -12.22
CA PRO A 45 -13.56 0.65 -12.68
C PRO A 45 -13.61 -0.81 -12.21
N ASN A 46 -14.81 -1.31 -11.91
CA ASN A 46 -15.00 -2.66 -11.34
C ASN A 46 -14.47 -3.83 -12.19
N TYR A 47 -14.33 -3.63 -13.51
CA TYR A 47 -13.83 -4.65 -14.42
C TYR A 47 -12.30 -4.66 -14.55
N LYS A 48 -11.58 -3.82 -13.81
CA LYS A 48 -10.12 -3.78 -13.78
C LYS A 48 -9.58 -4.17 -12.41
N VAL A 49 -8.49 -4.92 -12.39
CA VAL A 49 -7.82 -5.36 -11.17
C VAL A 49 -7.34 -4.17 -10.33
N ALA A 50 -7.70 -4.14 -9.05
CA ALA A 50 -7.22 -3.12 -8.11
C ALA A 50 -5.89 -3.51 -7.47
N LEU A 51 -5.07 -2.53 -7.13
CA LEU A 51 -3.74 -2.74 -6.57
C LEU A 51 -3.58 -2.03 -5.23
N LEU A 52 -3.17 -2.79 -4.21
CA LEU A 52 -2.90 -2.32 -2.86
C LEU A 52 -1.43 -2.52 -2.51
N SER A 53 -0.86 -1.58 -1.76
CA SER A 53 0.42 -1.78 -1.08
C SER A 53 0.38 -1.18 0.32
N GLY A 54 1.53 -1.15 1.00
CA GLY A 54 1.69 -0.50 2.28
C GLY A 54 2.86 -1.05 3.07
N GLY A 55 2.99 -0.55 4.29
CA GLY A 55 4.11 -0.83 5.18
C GLY A 55 4.32 0.33 6.16
N GLY A 56 5.43 0.29 6.89
CA GLY A 56 5.81 1.40 7.77
C GLY A 56 6.17 2.67 7.01
N SER A 57 5.80 3.82 7.56
CA SER A 57 6.22 5.13 7.05
C SER A 57 7.71 5.39 7.31
N GLY A 58 8.28 6.43 6.71
CA GLY A 58 9.71 6.74 6.76
C GLY A 58 10.50 6.26 5.54
N HIS A 59 9.79 5.84 4.49
CA HIS A 59 10.34 5.43 3.19
C HIS A 59 9.82 6.32 2.04
N GLU A 60 9.26 7.48 2.35
CA GLU A 60 8.62 8.37 1.38
C GLU A 60 9.58 8.69 0.21
N PRO A 61 9.12 8.65 -1.05
CA PRO A 61 7.71 8.62 -1.49
C PRO A 61 7.02 7.24 -1.38
N ALA A 62 7.74 6.19 -0.98
CA ALA A 62 7.15 4.88 -0.78
C ALA A 62 6.18 4.87 0.42
N PHE A 63 4.92 4.45 0.28
CA PHE A 63 4.25 4.09 -0.97
C PHE A 63 3.19 5.11 -1.41
N ALA A 64 2.82 6.08 -0.56
CA ALA A 64 1.75 7.04 -0.87
C ALA A 64 1.98 7.80 -2.19
N GLY A 65 3.24 8.15 -2.51
CA GLY A 65 3.61 8.80 -3.76
C GLY A 65 3.42 7.95 -5.02
N TYR A 66 3.07 6.68 -4.88
CA TYR A 66 2.79 5.76 -5.99
C TYR A 66 1.29 5.49 -6.20
N VAL A 67 0.43 6.18 -5.45
CA VAL A 67 -1.03 6.09 -5.62
C VAL A 67 -1.48 6.97 -6.78
N GLY A 68 -2.12 6.38 -7.78
CA GLY A 68 -2.56 7.10 -8.98
C GLY A 68 -2.79 6.19 -10.19
N TYR A 69 -3.25 6.79 -11.28
CA TYR A 69 -3.48 6.09 -12.56
C TYR A 69 -2.20 5.39 -13.06
N GLY A 70 -2.32 4.11 -13.42
CA GLY A 70 -1.20 3.32 -13.94
C GLY A 70 -0.20 2.83 -12.89
N MET A 71 -0.52 2.98 -11.59
CA MET A 71 0.21 2.46 -10.43
C MET A 71 -0.78 1.91 -9.37
N LEU A 72 -0.66 2.31 -8.09
CA LEU A 72 -1.47 1.77 -7.00
C LEU A 72 -2.83 2.49 -6.88
N ASP A 73 -3.86 1.74 -6.46
CA ASP A 73 -5.17 2.31 -6.13
C ASP A 73 -5.28 2.68 -4.65
N ALA A 74 -4.49 2.03 -3.80
CA ALA A 74 -4.38 2.38 -2.40
C ALA A 74 -3.04 2.00 -1.77
N VAL A 75 -2.73 2.68 -0.66
CA VAL A 75 -1.62 2.38 0.23
C VAL A 75 -2.07 2.43 1.68
N CYS A 76 -1.72 1.42 2.45
CA CYS A 76 -1.84 1.42 3.91
C CYS A 76 -0.54 1.92 4.54
N ALA A 77 -0.48 3.17 4.97
CA ALA A 77 0.68 3.69 5.69
C ALA A 77 0.56 3.39 7.19
N GLY A 78 1.48 2.60 7.72
CA GLY A 78 1.64 2.43 9.15
C GLY A 78 2.41 3.59 9.78
N TYR A 79 2.64 3.53 11.10
CA TYR A 79 3.52 4.49 11.77
C TYR A 79 4.96 4.36 11.26
N VAL A 80 5.84 5.28 11.68
CA VAL A 80 7.25 5.27 11.27
C VAL A 80 7.88 3.92 11.60
N TYR A 81 8.38 3.23 10.56
CA TYR A 81 8.97 1.89 10.60
C TYR A 81 8.10 0.79 11.24
N THR A 82 6.79 0.97 11.25
CA THR A 82 5.84 0.01 11.84
C THR A 82 4.74 -0.31 10.84
N ALA A 83 4.53 -1.59 10.55
CA ALA A 83 3.49 -2.04 9.62
C ALA A 83 2.08 -1.52 10.00
N PRO A 84 1.20 -1.27 9.03
CA PRO A 84 -0.21 -0.98 9.29
C PRO A 84 -0.89 -2.18 9.97
N THR A 85 -1.97 -1.93 10.71
CA THR A 85 -2.68 -2.98 11.45
C THR A 85 -3.60 -3.81 10.55
N VAL A 86 -3.94 -5.04 10.97
CA VAL A 86 -4.91 -5.89 10.25
C VAL A 86 -6.23 -5.16 9.92
N PRO A 87 -6.91 -4.46 10.88
CA PRO A 87 -8.16 -3.75 10.57
C PRO A 87 -7.98 -2.62 9.55
N GLN A 88 -6.86 -1.90 9.62
CA GLN A 88 -6.52 -0.85 8.67
C GLN A 88 -6.36 -1.41 7.24
N VAL A 89 -5.60 -2.49 7.09
CA VAL A 89 -5.38 -3.14 5.78
C VAL A 89 -6.69 -3.69 5.23
N TYR A 90 -7.47 -4.36 6.06
CA TYR A 90 -8.76 -4.91 5.67
C TYR A 90 -9.77 -3.83 5.28
N ALA A 91 -9.75 -2.66 5.94
CA ALA A 91 -10.56 -1.51 5.52
C ALA A 91 -10.17 -1.00 4.12
N ALA A 92 -8.86 -0.90 3.82
CA ALA A 92 -8.40 -0.51 2.50
C ALA A 92 -8.77 -1.52 1.41
N ILE A 93 -8.67 -2.82 1.70
CA ILE A 93 -9.09 -3.89 0.78
C ILE A 93 -10.56 -3.71 0.38
N LYS A 94 -11.45 -3.50 1.36
CA LYS A 94 -12.88 -3.31 1.09
C LYS A 94 -13.17 -2.04 0.29
N GLU A 95 -12.43 -0.96 0.56
CA GLU A 95 -12.62 0.31 -0.12
C GLU A 95 -12.31 0.22 -1.62
N ILE A 96 -11.28 -0.54 -2.00
CA ILE A 96 -10.84 -0.62 -3.40
C ILE A 96 -11.30 -1.87 -4.14
N ALA A 97 -12.02 -2.78 -3.50
CA ALA A 97 -12.42 -4.05 -4.12
C ALA A 97 -13.15 -3.83 -5.44
N THR A 98 -12.83 -4.68 -6.42
CA THR A 98 -13.46 -4.70 -7.75
C THR A 98 -13.89 -6.13 -8.08
N ASP A 99 -14.78 -6.28 -9.06
CA ASP A 99 -15.24 -7.58 -9.53
C ASP A 99 -14.10 -8.36 -10.22
N ALA A 100 -13.11 -7.65 -10.77
CA ALA A 100 -11.89 -8.22 -11.35
C ALA A 100 -10.86 -8.69 -10.31
N GLY A 101 -11.01 -8.30 -9.04
CA GLY A 101 -10.14 -8.71 -7.94
C GLY A 101 -9.04 -7.71 -7.58
N ILE A 102 -8.18 -8.12 -6.66
CA ILE A 102 -7.15 -7.26 -6.04
C ILE A 102 -5.81 -7.99 -5.94
N TRP A 103 -4.72 -7.33 -6.34
CA TRP A 103 -3.37 -7.75 -5.99
C TRP A 103 -2.79 -6.86 -4.90
N VAL A 104 -2.22 -7.48 -3.86
CA VAL A 104 -1.56 -6.78 -2.75
C VAL A 104 -0.05 -7.00 -2.80
N PHE A 105 0.72 -5.92 -2.71
CA PHE A 105 2.19 -5.98 -2.73
C PHE A 105 2.74 -5.40 -1.43
N PHE A 106 3.52 -6.16 -0.68
CA PHE A 106 4.18 -5.68 0.53
C PHE A 106 5.54 -6.34 0.70
N GLY A 107 6.41 -5.76 1.54
CA GLY A 107 7.76 -6.28 1.72
C GLY A 107 7.76 -7.57 2.53
N ASN A 108 8.70 -8.48 2.25
CA ASN A 108 8.90 -9.69 3.04
C ASN A 108 9.57 -9.37 4.40
N TYR A 109 8.78 -8.75 5.27
CA TYR A 109 9.10 -8.48 6.67
C TYR A 109 8.06 -9.16 7.55
N THR A 110 8.50 -9.68 8.71
CA THR A 110 7.61 -10.39 9.63
C THR A 110 6.40 -9.55 10.05
N GLY A 111 6.60 -8.26 10.34
CA GLY A 111 5.52 -7.36 10.72
C GLY A 111 4.49 -7.14 9.62
N ASP A 112 4.93 -7.02 8.36
CA ASP A 112 4.03 -6.87 7.22
C ASP A 112 3.26 -8.17 6.97
N LEU A 113 3.94 -9.32 6.95
CA LEU A 113 3.30 -10.64 6.82
C LEU A 113 2.22 -10.86 7.89
N MET A 114 2.53 -10.56 9.16
CA MET A 114 1.59 -10.73 10.28
C MET A 114 0.36 -9.83 10.21
N ASN A 115 0.37 -8.76 9.42
CA ASN A 115 -0.76 -7.84 9.29
C ASN A 115 -1.50 -7.96 7.96
N PHE A 116 -0.78 -8.04 6.84
CA PHE A 116 -1.39 -8.12 5.52
C PHE A 116 -2.03 -9.50 5.26
N VAL A 117 -1.33 -10.60 5.58
CA VAL A 117 -1.85 -11.94 5.28
C VAL A 117 -3.17 -12.20 6.00
N PRO A 118 -3.33 -11.93 7.31
CA PRO A 118 -4.63 -12.11 7.96
C PRO A 118 -5.74 -11.23 7.36
N ALA A 119 -5.45 -9.98 7.00
CA ALA A 119 -6.43 -9.09 6.35
C ALA A 119 -6.89 -9.62 4.97
N ILE A 120 -5.95 -10.17 4.20
CA ILE A 120 -6.22 -10.81 2.91
C ILE A 120 -7.07 -12.07 3.11
N GLU A 121 -6.74 -12.92 4.09
CA GLU A 121 -7.53 -14.11 4.40
C GLU A 121 -8.95 -13.78 4.87
N MET A 122 -9.13 -12.69 5.61
CA MET A 122 -10.46 -12.19 5.96
C MET A 122 -11.26 -11.79 4.71
N ALA A 123 -10.65 -11.04 3.80
CA ALA A 123 -11.28 -10.63 2.54
C ALA A 123 -11.63 -11.85 1.65
N ARG A 124 -10.76 -12.85 1.57
CA ARG A 124 -11.01 -14.11 0.84
C ARG A 124 -12.25 -14.84 1.36
N ARG A 125 -12.42 -14.90 2.69
CA ARG A 125 -13.59 -15.52 3.32
C ARG A 125 -14.91 -14.81 3.00
N GLU A 126 -14.85 -13.53 2.64
CA GLU A 126 -15.99 -12.74 2.18
C GLU A 126 -16.22 -12.81 0.67
N GLY A 127 -15.47 -13.66 -0.03
CA GLY A 127 -15.60 -13.86 -1.48
C GLY A 127 -14.88 -12.81 -2.32
N ILE A 128 -14.05 -11.95 -1.73
CA ILE A 128 -13.21 -11.03 -2.50
C ILE A 128 -12.11 -11.84 -3.20
N LYS A 129 -12.02 -11.71 -4.53
CA LYS A 129 -10.93 -12.26 -5.33
C LYS A 129 -9.66 -11.47 -5.04
N ILE A 130 -8.73 -12.03 -4.26
CA ILE A 130 -7.53 -11.33 -3.79
C ILE A 130 -6.34 -12.27 -3.65
N ASP A 131 -5.17 -11.79 -4.05
CA ASP A 131 -3.88 -12.45 -3.80
C ASP A 131 -2.77 -11.44 -3.54
N TYR A 132 -1.59 -11.93 -3.15
CA TYR A 132 -0.50 -11.07 -2.76
C TYR A 132 0.87 -11.58 -3.19
N ILE A 133 1.80 -10.62 -3.29
CA ILE A 133 3.23 -10.88 -3.45
C ILE A 133 3.96 -10.24 -2.27
N ALA A 134 4.61 -11.09 -1.48
CA ALA A 134 5.62 -10.67 -0.52
C ALA A 134 6.94 -10.44 -1.25
N VAL A 135 7.25 -9.18 -1.56
CA VAL A 135 8.44 -8.80 -2.33
C VAL A 135 9.70 -9.10 -1.52
N ASN A 136 10.68 -9.76 -2.13
CA ASN A 136 11.87 -10.29 -1.46
C ASN A 136 13.14 -10.16 -2.31
N ASP A 137 13.38 -8.98 -2.88
CA ASP A 137 14.46 -8.68 -3.84
C ASP A 137 15.86 -8.50 -3.22
N ASP A 138 15.96 -8.33 -1.90
CA ASP A 138 17.23 -8.01 -1.26
C ASP A 138 18.25 -9.16 -1.31
N VAL A 139 19.10 -9.12 -2.34
CA VAL A 139 20.14 -10.14 -2.58
C VAL A 139 21.32 -10.05 -1.62
N ALA A 140 21.36 -9.09 -0.70
CA ALA A 140 22.32 -9.10 0.40
C ALA A 140 22.08 -10.29 1.35
N ILE A 141 20.88 -10.87 1.34
CA ILE A 141 20.52 -12.08 2.08
C ILE A 141 20.55 -13.28 1.11
N SER A 142 21.36 -14.28 1.45
CA SER A 142 21.57 -15.46 0.61
C SER A 142 20.34 -16.38 0.55
N GLU A 143 19.70 -16.61 1.70
CA GLU A 143 18.48 -17.40 1.85
C GLU A 143 17.28 -16.65 1.24
N LYS A 144 16.76 -17.15 0.11
CA LYS A 144 15.73 -16.45 -0.70
C LYS A 144 14.47 -16.14 0.10
N GLU A 145 14.08 -17.05 0.97
CA GLU A 145 12.86 -17.00 1.79
C GLU A 145 12.97 -15.92 2.87
N LYS A 146 14.19 -15.53 3.23
CA LYS A 146 14.49 -14.50 4.25
C LYS A 146 14.84 -13.14 3.64
N ARG A 147 14.89 -13.03 2.31
CA ARG A 147 15.20 -11.75 1.65
C ARG A 147 14.11 -10.73 1.96
N ARG A 148 14.53 -9.50 2.23
CA ARG A 148 13.63 -8.37 2.47
C ARG A 148 13.10 -7.82 1.14
N GLY A 149 11.96 -7.16 1.19
CA GLY A 149 11.46 -6.35 0.08
C GLY A 149 12.00 -4.93 0.17
N THR A 150 12.69 -4.45 -0.85
CA THR A 150 13.35 -3.14 -0.83
C THR A 150 12.87 -2.25 -1.98
N THR A 151 13.77 -1.68 -2.76
CA THR A 151 13.44 -0.62 -3.72
C THR A 151 12.70 -1.15 -4.95
N ILE A 152 12.72 -2.46 -5.25
CA ILE A 152 12.06 -3.00 -6.44
C ILE A 152 10.54 -2.81 -6.44
N HIS A 153 9.94 -2.52 -5.28
CA HIS A 153 8.51 -2.21 -5.16
C HIS A 153 8.03 -1.21 -6.22
N ILE A 154 8.81 -0.17 -6.53
CA ILE A 154 8.42 0.82 -7.55
C ILE A 154 8.23 0.16 -8.93
N MET A 155 9.08 -0.80 -9.30
CA MET A 155 9.00 -1.52 -10.57
C MET A 155 7.80 -2.46 -10.56
N VAL A 156 7.58 -3.20 -9.45
CA VAL A 156 6.42 -4.08 -9.27
C VAL A 156 5.13 -3.29 -9.42
N HIS A 157 5.00 -2.17 -8.71
CA HIS A 157 3.80 -1.32 -8.76
C HIS A 157 3.58 -0.71 -10.14
N LYS A 158 4.64 -0.28 -10.84
CA LYS A 158 4.53 0.32 -12.16
C LYS A 158 4.12 -0.68 -13.24
N ILE A 159 4.66 -1.90 -13.19
CA ILE A 159 4.36 -2.98 -14.13
C ILE A 159 2.94 -3.49 -13.89
N ALA A 160 2.61 -3.84 -12.65
CA ALA A 160 1.26 -4.30 -12.30
C ALA A 160 0.21 -3.22 -12.59
N GLY A 161 0.51 -1.95 -12.27
CA GLY A 161 -0.36 -0.82 -12.55
C GLY A 161 -0.64 -0.61 -14.02
N ALA A 162 0.36 -0.78 -14.89
CA ALA A 162 0.16 -0.72 -16.34
C ALA A 162 -0.73 -1.88 -16.82
N ALA A 163 -0.43 -3.12 -16.43
CA ALA A 163 -1.21 -4.30 -16.83
C ALA A 163 -2.68 -4.19 -16.39
N ALA A 164 -2.92 -3.76 -15.14
CA ALA A 164 -4.25 -3.54 -14.63
C ALA A 164 -5.02 -2.45 -15.40
N GLU A 165 -4.35 -1.38 -15.83
CA GLU A 165 -4.98 -0.33 -16.64
C GLU A 165 -5.23 -0.74 -18.09
N GLU A 166 -4.42 -1.65 -18.63
CA GLU A 166 -4.63 -2.28 -19.94
C GLU A 166 -5.73 -3.35 -19.91
N GLY A 167 -6.27 -3.68 -18.73
CA GLY A 167 -7.38 -4.62 -18.58
C GLY A 167 -6.96 -6.08 -18.58
N TYR A 168 -5.70 -6.36 -18.22
CA TYR A 168 -5.26 -7.73 -17.97
C TYR A 168 -6.09 -8.36 -16.85
N THR A 169 -6.27 -9.67 -16.96
CA THR A 169 -7.00 -10.47 -15.98
C THR A 169 -6.24 -10.55 -14.66
N PHE A 170 -6.92 -11.09 -13.65
CA PHE A 170 -6.32 -11.35 -12.35
C PHE A 170 -5.24 -12.44 -12.42
N GLU A 171 -5.50 -13.47 -13.23
CA GLU A 171 -4.60 -14.57 -13.62
C GLU A 171 -3.54 -14.09 -14.61
#